data_AF-A0A1A8WWT7-F1
#
_entry.id   AF-A0A1A8WWT7-F1
#
_cell.length_a   1.000
_cell.length_b   1.000
_cell.length_c   1.000
_cell.angle_alpha   90.00
_cell.angle_beta   90.00
_cell.angle_gamma   90.00
#
_symmetry.space_group_name_H-M   'P 1'
#
loop_
_entity.id
_entity.type
_entity.pdbx_description
1 polymer ?
#
loop_
_entity_poly.entity_id
_entity_poly.type
_entity_poly.pdbx_seq_one_letter_code
_entity_poly.pdbx_strand_id
1 'polypeptide(L)'
;MLNLSNGIHYDPQLNLDVQVVSEEQEDYEEELNELIEQITETWNETFVSMIEDYIDFTEQNDIIDGEWKCQMWNQRWFIYLKLLVRSLGDVLQNDNYSLRAKEHISNEYLQCANNDFIYFLSVVKEEWDRRNAQLNEQVAQA
;
A
#
# COMPACT_ATOMS: atom_id res chain seq x y z
N MET A 1 -67.77 -13.79 43.02
CA MET A 1 -66.65 -13.12 43.69
C MET A 1 -65.57 -12.84 42.66
N LEU A 2 -65.17 -11.58 42.54
CA LEU A 2 -64.01 -11.15 41.77
C LEU A 2 -62.74 -11.57 42.53
N ASN A 3 -61.74 -12.09 41.83
CA ASN A 3 -60.35 -11.87 42.27
C ASN A 3 -59.45 -11.68 41.04
N LEU A 4 -59.04 -10.42 40.86
CA LEU A 4 -58.02 -9.96 39.94
C LEU A 4 -56.66 -10.25 40.57
N SER A 5 -55.74 -10.85 39.82
CA SER A 5 -54.31 -10.65 40.06
C SER A 5 -53.65 -10.38 38.71
N ASN A 6 -53.32 -9.10 38.53
CA ASN A 6 -52.44 -8.60 37.49
C ASN A 6 -51.02 -9.07 37.78
N GLY A 7 -50.31 -9.47 36.72
CA GLY A 7 -48.87 -9.73 36.78
C GLY A 7 -48.32 -9.97 35.37
N ILE A 8 -48.28 -8.92 34.56
CA ILE A 8 -47.45 -8.90 33.37
C ILE A 8 -46.02 -8.72 33.87
N HIS A 9 -45.17 -9.73 33.72
CA HIS A 9 -43.74 -9.51 33.65
C HIS A 9 -43.18 -10.44 32.58
N TYR A 10 -43.28 -9.98 31.34
CA TYR A 10 -42.29 -10.31 30.34
C TYR A 10 -41.01 -9.62 30.77
N ASP A 11 -39.99 -10.41 31.07
CA ASP A 11 -38.63 -9.95 30.85
C ASP A 11 -37.94 -10.95 29.91
N PRO A 12 -37.94 -10.70 28.59
CA PRO A 12 -37.12 -11.44 27.66
C PRO A 12 -35.70 -10.86 27.75
N GLN A 13 -35.00 -11.12 28.85
CA GLN A 13 -33.60 -10.72 28.93
C GLN A 13 -32.75 -11.63 28.06
N LEU A 14 -32.29 -10.98 26.98
CA LEU A 14 -31.00 -11.22 26.35
C LEU A 14 -30.79 -12.68 25.94
N ASN A 15 -31.35 -13.01 24.77
CA ASN A 15 -30.56 -13.80 23.85
C ASN A 15 -29.39 -12.89 23.42
N LEU A 16 -28.35 -12.84 24.24
CA LEU A 16 -27.04 -12.39 23.81
C LEU A 16 -26.68 -13.41 22.74
N ASP A 17 -26.80 -13.03 21.46
CA ASP A 17 -26.23 -13.79 20.37
C ASP A 17 -24.72 -13.79 20.60
N VAL A 18 -24.25 -14.69 21.45
CA VAL A 18 -22.85 -15.09 21.53
C VAL A 18 -22.62 -15.77 20.19
N GLN A 19 -22.17 -14.97 19.21
CA GLN A 19 -21.45 -15.50 18.06
C GLN A 19 -20.28 -16.28 18.67
N VAL A 20 -20.44 -17.59 18.77
CA VAL A 20 -19.35 -18.51 19.02
C VAL A 20 -18.50 -18.42 17.76
N VAL A 21 -17.55 -17.48 17.77
CA VAL A 21 -16.43 -17.51 16.83
C VAL A 21 -15.74 -18.85 17.09
N SER A 22 -15.65 -19.69 16.07
CA SER A 22 -15.00 -20.98 16.21
C SER A 22 -13.51 -20.79 16.47
N GLU A 23 -12.87 -21.66 17.24
CA GLU A 23 -11.40 -21.66 17.45
C GLU A 23 -10.63 -21.57 16.09
N GLU A 24 -11.13 -22.23 15.04
CA GLU A 24 -10.58 -22.16 13.68
C GLU A 24 -10.66 -20.77 13.02
N GLN A 25 -11.59 -19.91 13.44
CA GLN A 25 -11.71 -18.52 12.97
C GLN A 25 -10.78 -17.59 13.75
N GLU A 26 -10.61 -17.79 15.05
CA GLU A 26 -9.63 -17.04 15.85
C GLU A 26 -8.21 -17.30 15.38
N ASP A 27 -7.86 -18.58 15.13
CA ASP A 27 -6.54 -18.97 14.59
C ASP A 27 -6.27 -18.33 13.21
N TYR A 28 -7.28 -18.29 12.33
CA TYR A 28 -7.15 -17.64 11.01
C TYR A 28 -6.96 -16.13 11.11
N GLU A 29 -7.69 -15.45 12.00
CA GLU A 29 -7.56 -14.01 12.19
C GLU A 29 -6.18 -13.63 12.74
N GLU A 30 -5.64 -14.43 13.67
CA GLU A 30 -4.27 -14.26 14.18
C GLU A 30 -3.24 -14.42 13.05
N GLU A 31 -3.30 -15.52 12.29
CA GLU A 31 -2.40 -15.76 11.16
C GLU A 31 -2.50 -14.67 10.07
N LEU A 32 -3.71 -14.16 9.80
CA LEU A 32 -3.91 -13.07 8.85
C LEU A 32 -3.27 -11.76 9.35
N ASN A 33 -3.41 -11.46 10.64
CA ASN A 33 -2.81 -10.26 11.22
C ASN A 33 -1.28 -10.32 11.18
N GLU A 34 -0.67 -11.46 11.52
CA GLU A 34 0.77 -11.67 11.40
C GLU A 34 1.25 -11.49 9.95
N LEU A 35 0.51 -12.06 8.99
CA LEU A 35 0.83 -11.90 7.57
C LEU A 35 0.76 -10.43 7.12
N ILE A 36 -0.27 -9.70 7.55
CA ILE A 36 -0.42 -8.27 7.23
C ILE A 36 0.73 -7.46 7.81
N GLU A 37 1.15 -7.76 9.04
CA GLU A 37 2.28 -7.09 9.70
C GLU A 37 3.59 -7.32 8.92
N GLN A 38 3.90 -8.58 8.60
CA GLN A 38 5.10 -8.94 7.83
C GLN A 38 5.14 -8.29 6.44
N ILE A 39 4.01 -8.29 5.73
CA ILE A 39 3.88 -7.63 4.44
C ILE A 39 4.10 -6.13 4.61
N THR A 40 3.45 -5.51 5.60
CA THR A 40 3.57 -4.07 5.84
C THR A 40 5.00 -3.65 6.15
N GLU A 41 5.70 -4.40 6.99
CA GLU A 41 7.11 -4.18 7.32
C GLU A 41 7.98 -4.24 6.05
N THR A 42 7.86 -5.32 5.29
CA THR A 42 8.64 -5.53 4.04
C THR A 42 8.40 -4.41 3.02
N TRP A 43 7.14 -3.99 2.87
CA TRP A 43 6.78 -2.88 1.97
C TRP A 43 7.34 -1.54 2.44
N ASN A 44 7.34 -1.28 3.74
CA ASN A 44 7.90 -0.05 4.31
C ASN A 44 9.42 0.00 4.14
N GLU A 45 10.13 -1.10 4.42
CA GLU A 45 11.57 -1.20 4.20
C GLU A 45 11.93 -0.94 2.72
N THR A 46 11.20 -1.57 1.81
CA THR A 46 11.39 -1.39 0.37
C THR A 46 11.13 0.06 -0.05
N PHE A 47 10.07 0.69 0.47
CA PHE A 47 9.75 2.08 0.17
C PHE A 47 10.84 3.04 0.66
N VAL A 48 11.39 2.82 1.86
CA VAL A 48 12.51 3.62 2.39
C VAL A 48 13.74 3.44 1.51
N SER A 49 14.09 2.21 1.13
CA SER A 49 15.20 1.94 0.20
C SER A 49 15.04 2.67 -1.12
N MET A 50 13.83 2.68 -1.70
CA MET A 50 13.56 3.40 -2.96
C MET A 50 13.72 4.92 -2.82
N ILE A 51 13.40 5.50 -1.66
CA ILE A 51 13.63 6.92 -1.40
C ILE A 51 15.13 7.21 -1.41
N GLU A 52 15.91 6.41 -0.69
CA GLU A 52 17.36 6.55 -0.59
C GLU A 52 18.02 6.38 -1.97
N ASP A 53 17.67 5.32 -2.70
CA ASP A 53 18.14 5.05 -4.06
C ASP A 53 17.79 6.19 -5.02
N TYR A 54 16.60 6.79 -4.90
CA TYR A 54 16.20 7.91 -5.73
C TYR A 54 17.02 9.18 -5.42
N ILE A 55 17.27 9.47 -4.15
CA ILE A 55 18.10 10.59 -3.73
C ILE A 55 19.50 10.42 -4.32
N ASP A 56 20.14 9.28 -4.05
CA ASP A 56 21.48 8.95 -4.56
C ASP A 56 21.54 9.01 -6.08
N PHE A 57 20.53 8.47 -6.76
CA PHE A 57 20.42 8.52 -8.21
C PHE A 57 20.36 9.96 -8.74
N THR A 58 19.57 10.84 -8.12
CA THR A 58 19.46 12.24 -8.55
C THR A 58 20.76 13.00 -8.35
N GLU A 59 21.51 12.69 -7.30
CA GLU A 59 22.82 13.28 -7.02
C GLU A 59 23.88 12.81 -8.02
N GLN A 60 23.94 11.50 -8.28
CA GLN A 60 24.90 10.90 -9.22
C GLN A 60 24.69 11.34 -10.68
N ASN A 61 23.49 11.81 -11.03
CA ASN A 61 23.12 12.22 -12.38
C ASN A 61 23.01 13.75 -12.54
N ASP A 62 23.55 14.53 -11.59
CA ASP A 62 23.54 16.00 -11.61
C ASP A 62 22.13 16.61 -11.81
N ILE A 63 21.11 15.99 -11.20
CA ILE A 63 19.73 16.47 -11.25
C ILE A 63 19.54 17.54 -10.15
N ILE A 64 19.92 18.77 -10.48
CA ILE A 64 20.02 19.88 -9.52
C ILE A 64 18.70 20.60 -9.22
N ASP A 65 17.69 20.46 -10.08
CA ASP A 65 16.39 21.11 -9.87
C ASP A 65 15.59 20.35 -8.81
N GLY A 66 15.66 20.85 -7.57
CA GLY A 66 15.01 20.29 -6.40
C GLY A 66 13.48 20.19 -6.53
N GLU A 67 12.84 21.19 -7.12
CA GLU A 67 11.38 21.18 -7.31
C GLU A 67 10.99 20.14 -8.35
N TRP A 68 11.72 20.07 -9.46
CA TRP A 68 11.45 19.11 -10.51
C TRP A 68 11.65 17.66 -10.06
N LYS A 69 12.73 17.36 -9.34
CA LYS A 69 12.93 15.99 -8.82
C LYS A 69 11.87 15.62 -7.79
N CYS A 70 11.41 16.57 -6.98
CA CYS A 70 10.27 16.37 -6.08
C CYS A 70 8.97 16.10 -6.85
N GLN A 71 8.72 16.79 -7.97
CA GLN A 71 7.55 16.55 -8.82
C GLN A 71 7.58 15.16 -9.47
N MET A 72 8.72 14.74 -10.00
CA MET A 72 8.88 13.41 -10.59
C MET A 72 8.57 12.30 -9.57
N TRP A 73 9.08 12.45 -8.35
CA TRP A 73 8.75 11.52 -7.26
C TRP A 73 7.28 11.59 -6.86
N ASN A 74 6.79 12.76 -6.44
CA ASN A 74 5.47 12.89 -5.81
C ASN A 74 4.31 12.69 -6.78
N GLN A 75 4.44 13.14 -8.03
CA GLN A 75 3.35 13.14 -9.01
C GLN A 75 3.37 11.93 -9.95
N ARG A 76 4.49 11.19 -10.02
CA ARG A 76 4.55 9.96 -10.83
C ARG A 76 4.73 8.74 -9.93
N TRP A 77 5.90 8.61 -9.30
CA TRP A 77 6.24 7.41 -8.52
C TRP A 77 5.33 7.19 -7.31
N PHE A 78 5.14 8.21 -6.48
CA PHE A 78 4.33 8.10 -5.27
C PHE A 78 2.84 7.87 -5.57
N ILE A 79 2.33 8.43 -6.68
CA ILE A 79 0.96 8.14 -7.13
C ILE A 79 0.83 6.67 -7.57
N TYR A 80 1.81 6.16 -8.31
CA TYR A 80 1.86 4.76 -8.69
C TYR A 80 1.85 3.83 -7.46
N LEU A 81 2.73 4.09 -6.49
CA LEU A 81 2.79 3.31 -5.24
C LEU A 81 1.48 3.33 -4.46
N LYS A 82 0.79 4.48 -4.38
CA LYS A 82 -0.53 4.57 -3.72
C LYS A 82 -1.57 3.65 -4.36
N LEU A 83 -1.59 3.55 -5.68
CA LEU A 83 -2.52 2.66 -6.39
C LEU A 83 -2.18 1.19 -6.11
N LEU A 84 -0.90 0.87 -6.03
CA LEU A 84 -0.42 -0.47 -5.78
C LEU A 84 -0.73 -0.92 -4.34
N VAL A 85 -0.45 -0.08 -3.34
CA VAL A 85 -0.80 -0.35 -1.92
C VAL A 85 -2.30 -0.49 -1.73
N ARG A 86 -3.12 0.29 -2.45
CA ARG A 86 -4.57 0.11 -2.44
C ARG A 86 -4.96 -1.27 -2.99
N SER A 87 -4.39 -1.65 -4.12
CA SER A 87 -4.65 -2.94 -4.76
C SER A 87 -4.21 -4.11 -3.87
N LEU A 88 -3.12 -3.94 -3.12
CA LEU A 88 -2.67 -4.88 -2.11
C LEU A 88 -3.68 -5.01 -0.96
N GLY A 89 -4.20 -3.88 -0.46
CA GLY A 89 -5.27 -3.88 0.54
C GLY A 89 -6.51 -4.67 0.08
N ASP A 90 -6.91 -4.49 -1.18
CA ASP A 90 -8.03 -5.22 -1.77
C ASP A 90 -7.76 -6.75 -1.83
N VAL A 91 -6.52 -7.18 -2.05
CA VAL A 91 -6.12 -8.61 -2.01
C VAL A 91 -6.17 -9.15 -0.58
N LEU A 92 -5.62 -8.41 0.38
CA LEU A 92 -5.55 -8.80 1.79
C LEU A 92 -6.95 -8.93 2.42
N GLN A 93 -7.90 -8.10 2.01
CA GLN A 93 -9.28 -8.12 2.52
C GLN A 93 -10.21 -9.08 1.77
N ASN A 94 -9.76 -9.73 0.70
CA ASN A 94 -10.63 -10.61 -0.09
C ASN A 94 -10.66 -12.04 0.45
N ASP A 95 -11.78 -12.44 1.03
CA ASP A 95 -11.99 -13.77 1.65
C ASP A 95 -11.91 -14.95 0.65
N ASN A 96 -11.94 -14.69 -0.66
CA ASN A 96 -11.78 -15.75 -1.66
C ASN A 96 -10.32 -16.18 -1.84
N TYR A 97 -9.36 -15.45 -1.28
CA TYR A 97 -7.95 -15.82 -1.28
C TYR A 97 -7.55 -16.48 0.03
N SER A 98 -6.86 -17.61 -0.04
CA SER A 98 -6.20 -18.20 1.13
C SER A 98 -5.02 -17.32 1.58
N LEU A 99 -4.56 -17.47 2.82
CA LEU A 99 -3.38 -16.78 3.35
C LEU A 99 -2.15 -16.93 2.42
N ARG A 100 -1.88 -18.16 1.98
CA ARG A 100 -0.80 -18.44 1.00
C ARG A 100 -0.96 -17.66 -0.32
N ALA A 101 -2.20 -17.50 -0.81
CA ALA A 101 -2.44 -16.76 -2.05
C ALA A 101 -2.24 -15.26 -1.83
N LYS A 102 -2.69 -14.72 -0.68
CA LYS A 102 -2.44 -13.33 -0.27
C LYS A 102 -0.95 -13.05 -0.18
N GLU A 103 -0.20 -13.89 0.51
CA GLU A 103 1.26 -13.81 0.64
C GLU A 103 1.93 -13.81 -0.75
N HIS A 104 1.60 -14.80 -1.59
CA HIS A 104 2.18 -14.91 -2.93
C HIS A 104 1.91 -13.67 -3.80
N ILE A 105 0.66 -13.21 -3.87
CA ILE A 105 0.30 -12.02 -4.66
C ILE A 105 1.00 -10.77 -4.12
N SER A 106 1.12 -10.65 -2.79
CA SER A 106 1.81 -9.53 -2.15
C SER A 106 3.30 -9.48 -2.53
N ASN A 107 3.95 -10.64 -2.57
CA ASN A 107 5.35 -10.78 -3.00
C ASN A 107 5.53 -10.46 -4.49
N GLU A 108 4.60 -10.91 -5.36
CA GLU A 108 4.62 -10.56 -6.78
C GLU A 108 4.47 -9.05 -6.99
N TYR A 109 3.56 -8.40 -6.26
CA TYR A 109 3.40 -6.94 -6.30
C TYR A 109 4.68 -6.21 -5.88
N LEU A 110 5.37 -6.70 -4.86
CA LEU A 110 6.64 -6.12 -4.41
C LEU A 110 7.73 -6.28 -5.47
N GLN A 111 7.83 -7.46 -6.07
CA GLN A 111 8.77 -7.72 -7.17
C GLN A 111 8.48 -6.81 -8.38
N CYS A 112 7.22 -6.65 -8.76
CA CYS A 112 6.80 -5.72 -9.80
C CYS A 112 7.20 -4.29 -9.47
N ALA A 113 6.90 -3.81 -8.25
CA ALA A 113 7.27 -2.45 -7.82
C ALA A 113 8.78 -2.21 -7.90
N ASN A 114 9.60 -3.18 -7.49
CA ASN A 114 11.07 -3.09 -7.62
C ASN A 114 11.53 -2.97 -9.09
N ASN A 115 10.95 -3.76 -9.99
CA ASN A 115 11.28 -3.66 -11.42
C ASN A 115 10.82 -2.34 -12.03
N ASP A 116 9.62 -1.89 -11.68
CA ASP A 116 9.04 -0.64 -12.15
C ASP A 116 9.82 0.57 -11.63
N PHE A 117 10.43 0.46 -10.45
CA PHE A 117 11.28 1.50 -9.90
C PHE A 117 12.53 1.74 -10.77
N ILE A 118 13.19 0.67 -11.21
CA ILE A 118 14.35 0.76 -12.13
C ILE A 118 13.93 1.44 -13.44
N TYR A 119 12.75 1.10 -13.96
CA TYR A 119 12.20 1.76 -15.14
C TYR A 119 11.90 3.24 -14.88
N PHE A 120 11.31 3.57 -13.72
CA PHE A 120 11.05 4.94 -13.30
C PHE A 120 12.33 5.78 -13.25
N LEU A 121 13.43 5.26 -12.70
CA LEU A 121 14.73 5.96 -12.70
C LEU A 121 15.21 6.25 -14.12
N SER A 122 15.03 5.30 -15.04
CA SER A 122 15.38 5.49 -16.45
C SER A 122 14.56 6.62 -17.09
N VAL A 123 13.25 6.66 -16.83
CA VAL A 123 12.36 7.75 -17.28
C VAL A 123 12.79 9.10 -16.71
N VAL A 124 13.19 9.15 -15.43
CA VAL A 124 13.68 10.37 -14.80
C VAL A 124 14.93 10.88 -15.51
N LYS A 125 15.90 10.01 -15.81
CA LYS A 125 17.10 10.41 -16.53
C LYS A 125 16.80 10.96 -17.91
N GLU A 126 15.97 10.25 -18.68
CA GLU A 126 15.62 10.65 -20.04
C GLU A 126 14.89 12.00 -20.08
N GLU A 127 13.98 12.25 -19.15
CA GLU A 127 13.27 13.52 -19.05
C GLU A 127 14.21 14.68 -18.66
N TRP A 128 15.15 14.42 -17.76
CA TRP A 128 16.17 15.40 -17.36
C TRP A 128 17.10 15.75 -18.51
N ASP A 129 17.62 14.75 -19.21
CA ASP A 129 18.51 14.95 -20.36
C ASP A 129 17.84 15.75 -21.47
N ARG A 130 16.56 15.45 -21.75
CA ARG A 130 15.76 16.20 -22.71
C ARG A 130 15.61 17.66 -22.30
N ARG A 131 15.36 17.94 -21.02
CA ARG A 131 15.24 19.31 -20.50
C ARG A 131 16.56 20.08 -20.63
N ASN A 132 17.68 19.44 -20.29
CA ASN A 132 19.00 20.06 -20.40
C ASN A 132 19.39 20.37 -21.85
N ALA A 133 19.10 19.45 -22.78
CA ALA A 133 19.33 19.67 -24.21
C ALA A 133 18.54 20.90 -24.72
N GLN A 134 17.27 21.02 -24.35
CA GLN A 134 16.42 22.15 -24.74
C GLN A 134 16.92 23.49 -24.18
N LEU A 135 17.38 23.52 -22.92
CA LEU A 135 17.95 24.73 -22.32
C LEU A 135 19.24 25.15 -23.04
N ASN A 136 20.11 24.19 -23.35
CA ASN A 136 21.35 24.47 -24.07
C ASN A 136 21.08 25.01 -25.49
N GLU A 137 20.08 24.48 -26.19
CA GLU A 137 19.66 24.98 -27.50
C GLU A 137 19.10 26.41 -27.43
N GLN A 138 18.31 26.74 -26.40
CA GLN A 138 17.77 28.09 -26.20
C GLN A 138 18.87 29.11 -25.89
N VAL A 139 19.84 28.74 -25.06
CA VAL A 139 21.00 29.60 -24.75
C VAL A 139 21.88 29.81 -25.97
N ALA A 140 22.05 28.80 -26.83
CA ALA A 140 22.84 28.92 -28.06
C ALA A 140 22.18 29.80 -29.15
N GLN A 141 20.87 30.03 -29.05
CA GLN A 141 20.09 30.83 -30.00
C GLN A 141 19.81 32.27 -29.53
N ALA A 142 20.13 32.59 -28.26
CA ALA A 142 19.95 33.91 -27.64
C ALA A 142 21.21 34.78 -27.75
#